data_AF-A0A943QH82-F1
#
_entry.id   AF-A0A943QH82-F1
#
_cell.length_a   1.000
_cell.length_b   1.000
_cell.length_c   1.000
_cell.angle_alpha   90.00
_cell.angle_beta   90.00
_cell.angle_gamma   90.00
#
_symmetry.space_group_name_H-M   'P 1'
#
loop_
_entity.id
_entity.type
_entity.pdbx_description
1 polymer ?
#
loop_
_entity_poly.entity_id
_entity_poly.type
_entity_poly.pdbx_seq_one_letter_code
_entity_poly.pdbx_strand_id
1 'polypeptide(L)'
;MIISLTDHIFCAVERLKDGLVLPNLMSNEIKSLYSEEYKIGLRALDIVEKYTGERLPIEEASYIAIHIVNACLDIGTYNTRRILVLCSGVSRILKEVYNIDLTEDRLDYSR
;
A
#
# COMPACT_ATOMS: atom_id res chain seq x y z
N MET A 1 -2.04 2.11 -13.38
CA MET A 1 -0.66 2.45 -12.96
C MET A 1 -0.25 3.87 -13.35
N ILE A 2 -0.13 4.21 -14.64
CA ILE A 2 0.46 5.50 -15.07
C ILE A 2 -0.33 6.70 -14.51
N ILE A 3 -1.65 6.71 -14.72
CA ILE A 3 -2.51 7.84 -14.28
C ILE A 3 -2.47 8.01 -12.74
N SER A 4 -2.60 6.91 -11.99
CA SER A 4 -2.65 6.95 -10.52
C SER A 4 -1.34 7.37 -9.88
N LEU A 5 -0.20 6.90 -10.40
CA LEU A 5 1.10 7.25 -9.84
C LEU A 5 1.49 8.69 -10.17
N THR A 6 1.19 9.15 -11.39
CA THR A 6 1.42 10.55 -11.77
C THR A 6 0.61 11.51 -10.92
N ASP A 7 -0.68 11.21 -10.70
CA ASP A 7 -1.55 12.02 -9.84
C ASP A 7 -1.06 12.06 -8.39
N HIS A 8 -0.62 10.91 -7.86
CA HIS A 8 -0.03 10.81 -6.52
C HIS A 8 1.25 11.67 -6.38
N ILE A 9 2.18 11.61 -7.34
CA ILE A 9 3.40 12.42 -7.32
C ILE A 9 3.05 13.91 -7.38
N PHE A 10 2.13 14.31 -8.25
CA PHE A 10 1.67 15.69 -8.34
C PHE A 10 1.11 16.18 -6.99
N CYS A 11 0.20 15.42 -6.39
CA CYS A 11 -0.37 15.74 -5.08
C CYS A 11 0.69 15.75 -3.97
N ALA A 12 1.69 14.86 -4.01
CA ALA A 12 2.77 14.84 -3.02
C ALA A 12 3.63 16.11 -3.08
N VAL A 13 3.96 16.58 -4.28
CA VAL A 13 4.72 17.81 -4.47
C VAL A 13 3.92 19.03 -4.03
N GLU A 14 2.65 19.14 -4.39
CA GLU A 14 1.81 20.27 -3.97
C GLU A 14 1.63 20.29 -2.44
N ARG A 15 1.39 19.13 -1.80
CA ARG A 15 1.33 19.03 -0.34
C ARG A 15 2.63 19.46 0.34
N LEU A 16 3.78 19.09 -0.22
CA LEU A 16 5.07 19.50 0.33
C LEU A 16 5.26 21.02 0.28
N LYS A 17 4.86 21.68 -0.82
CA LYS A 17 4.89 23.14 -0.94
C LYS A 17 3.99 23.84 0.08
N ASP A 18 2.88 23.21 0.43
CA ASP A 18 1.97 23.67 1.50
C ASP A 18 2.52 23.36 2.92
N GLY A 19 3.70 22.74 3.03
CA GLY A 19 4.32 22.36 4.30
C GLY A 19 3.68 21.13 4.96
N LEU A 20 2.88 20.37 4.22
CA LEU A 20 2.20 19.17 4.72
C LEU A 20 3.01 17.92 4.41
N VAL A 21 3.37 17.19 5.47
CA VAL A 21 4.03 15.88 5.39
C VAL A 21 3.10 14.84 5.99
N LEU A 22 2.77 13.80 5.21
CA LEU A 22 1.93 12.70 5.69
C LEU A 22 2.80 11.53 6.16
N PRO A 23 2.59 11.04 7.41
CA PRO A 23 3.22 9.82 7.84
C PRO A 23 2.66 8.63 7.06
N ASN A 24 3.48 7.60 6.87
CA ASN A 24 3.00 6.30 6.41
C ASN A 24 3.13 5.29 7.56
N LEU A 25 1.97 4.91 8.12
CA LEU A 25 1.85 4.01 9.26
C LEU A 25 2.30 2.58 8.95
N MET A 26 2.47 2.23 7.67
CA MET A 26 2.85 0.90 7.21
C MET A 26 4.24 0.85 6.58
N SER A 27 5.06 1.90 6.73
CA SER A 27 6.38 1.99 6.08
C SER A 27 7.29 0.81 6.41
N ASN A 28 7.26 0.31 7.65
CA ASN A 28 8.12 -0.79 8.07
C ASN A 28 7.69 -2.11 7.41
N GLU A 29 6.39 -2.35 7.36
CA GLU A 29 5.77 -3.50 6.74
C GLU A 29 6.04 -3.51 5.24
N ILE A 30 5.85 -2.37 4.57
CA ILE A 30 6.11 -2.22 3.12
C ILE A 30 7.59 -2.45 2.82
N LYS A 31 8.49 -1.86 3.60
CA LYS A 31 9.94 -2.04 3.42
C LYS A 31 10.38 -3.50 3.61
N SER A 32 9.72 -4.23 4.51
CA SER A 32 10.01 -5.64 4.79
C SER A 32 9.43 -6.58 3.73
N LEU A 33 8.18 -6.37 3.32
CA LEU A 33 7.45 -7.26 2.41
C LEU A 33 7.75 -6.99 0.93
N TYR A 34 8.00 -5.73 0.58
CA TYR A 34 8.17 -5.24 -0.80
C TYR A 34 9.50 -4.46 -0.91
N SER A 35 10.59 -5.10 -0.49
CA SER A 35 11.90 -4.44 -0.38
C SER A 35 12.43 -3.91 -1.72
N GLU A 36 12.12 -4.60 -2.82
CA GLU A 36 12.57 -4.19 -4.15
C GLU A 36 11.76 -2.99 -4.66
N GLU A 37 10.44 -3.02 -4.50
CA GLU A 37 9.56 -1.91 -4.86
C GLU A 37 9.84 -0.68 -4.00
N TYR A 38 10.19 -0.87 -2.72
CA TYR A 38 10.63 0.22 -1.85
C TYR A 38 11.94 0.87 -2.33
N LYS A 39 12.93 0.08 -2.77
CA LYS A 39 14.16 0.62 -3.38
C LYS A 39 13.86 1.41 -4.66
N ILE A 40 12.90 0.94 -5.47
CA ILE A 40 12.43 1.68 -6.64
C ILE A 40 11.76 2.99 -6.20
N GLY A 41 10.93 2.95 -5.15
CA GLY A 41 10.33 4.14 -4.54
C GLY A 41 11.36 5.17 -4.10
N LEU A 42 12.44 4.74 -3.43
CA LEU A 42 13.55 5.63 -3.06
C LEU A 42 14.20 6.29 -4.27
N ARG A 43 14.48 5.50 -5.32
CA ARG A 43 15.03 6.04 -6.57
C ARG A 43 14.06 6.99 -7.27
N ALA A 44 12.75 6.75 -7.13
CA ALA A 44 11.73 7.65 -7.67
C ALA A 44 11.77 9.01 -6.95
N LEU A 45 12.06 9.07 -5.65
CA LEU A 45 12.26 10.34 -4.94
C LEU A 45 13.43 11.14 -5.53
N ASP A 46 14.56 10.49 -5.84
CA ASP A 46 15.71 11.14 -6.47
C ASP A 46 15.36 11.69 -7.87
N ILE A 47 14.53 10.95 -8.62
CA ILE A 47 14.04 11.39 -9.93
C ILE A 47 13.13 12.60 -9.78
N VAL A 48 12.19 12.57 -8.84
CA VAL A 48 11.27 13.70 -8.59
C VAL A 48 12.08 14.94 -8.23
N GLU A 49 12.99 14.84 -7.25
CA GLU A 49 13.85 15.96 -6.84
C GLU A 49 14.64 16.54 -8.03
N LYS A 50 15.18 15.69 -8.90
CA LYS A 50 15.91 16.14 -10.09
C LYS A 50 15.04 16.95 -11.06
N TYR A 51 13.76 16.64 -11.20
CA TYR A 51 12.88 17.29 -12.18
C TYR A 51 12.05 18.44 -11.60
N THR A 52 11.70 18.39 -10.31
CA THR A 52 10.85 19.39 -9.65
C THR A 52 11.66 20.37 -8.79
N GLY A 53 12.87 20.00 -8.40
CA GLY A 53 13.66 20.71 -7.39
C GLY A 53 13.21 20.45 -5.94
N GLU A 54 12.17 19.64 -5.75
CA GLU A 54 11.55 19.39 -4.45
C GLU A 54 11.90 17.99 -3.93
N ARG A 55 12.50 17.93 -2.74
CA ARG A 55 12.83 16.66 -2.08
C ARG A 55 11.63 16.16 -1.28
N LEU A 56 10.91 15.21 -1.87
CA LEU A 56 9.81 14.53 -1.18
C LEU A 56 10.30 13.79 0.08
N PRO A 57 9.47 13.71 1.13
CA PRO A 57 9.74 12.93 2.33
C PRO A 57 9.96 11.45 2.02
N ILE A 58 10.73 10.75 2.87
CA ILE A 58 11.05 9.34 2.65
C ILE A 58 9.82 8.43 2.73
N GLU A 59 8.78 8.87 3.43
CA GLU A 59 7.48 8.22 3.57
C GLU A 59 6.77 8.02 2.22
N GLU A 60 7.02 8.91 1.24
CA GLU A 60 6.47 8.79 -0.11
C GLU A 60 7.08 7.61 -0.88
N ALA A 61 8.28 7.14 -0.51
CA ALA A 61 8.85 5.92 -1.10
C ALA A 61 7.97 4.69 -0.85
N SER A 62 7.37 4.59 0.34
CA SER A 62 6.44 3.51 0.71
C SER A 62 5.13 3.59 -0.10
N TYR A 63 4.60 4.79 -0.33
CA TYR A 63 3.41 4.98 -1.17
C TYR A 63 3.67 4.64 -2.63
N ILE A 64 4.79 5.10 -3.19
CA ILE A 64 5.22 4.76 -4.55
C ILE A 64 5.41 3.25 -4.69
N ALA A 65 6.02 2.59 -3.71
CA ALA A 65 6.17 1.13 -3.69
C ALA A 65 4.82 0.42 -3.79
N ILE A 66 3.82 0.85 -3.01
CA ILE A 66 2.46 0.28 -3.10
C ILE A 66 1.85 0.48 -4.48
N HIS A 67 2.00 1.66 -5.09
CA HIS A 67 1.50 1.90 -6.45
C HIS A 67 2.12 0.93 -7.48
N ILE A 68 3.42 0.62 -7.33
CA ILE A 68 4.13 -0.36 -8.17
C ILE A 68 3.61 -1.76 -7.90
N VAL A 69 3.54 -2.17 -6.63
CA VAL A 69 3.00 -3.49 -6.23
C VAL A 69 1.60 -3.67 -6.80
N ASN A 70 0.69 -2.72 -6.56
CA ASN A 70 -0.68 -2.81 -7.05
C ASN A 70 -0.76 -2.93 -8.57
N ALA A 71 0.10 -2.23 -9.30
CA ALA A 71 0.18 -2.36 -10.75
C ALA A 71 0.72 -3.71 -11.22
N CYS A 72 1.68 -4.29 -10.50
CA CYS A 72 2.16 -5.65 -10.74
C CYS A 72 1.10 -6.71 -10.37
N LEU A 73 0.26 -6.44 -9.38
CA LEU A 73 -0.82 -7.34 -8.93
C LEU A 73 -2.03 -7.31 -9.87
N ASP A 74 -2.33 -6.17 -10.49
CA ASP A 74 -3.37 -6.06 -11.52
C ASP A 74 -3.06 -6.93 -12.76
N ILE A 75 -1.81 -7.39 -12.89
CA ILE A 75 -1.35 -8.32 -13.94
C ILE A 75 -1.59 -9.80 -13.55
N GLY A 76 -2.04 -10.10 -12.32
CA GLY A 76 -2.27 -11.48 -11.91
C GLY A 76 -3.07 -11.65 -10.63
N THR A 77 -4.30 -12.16 -10.80
CA THR A 77 -5.26 -12.77 -9.85
C THR A 77 -4.69 -13.75 -8.80
N TYR A 78 -3.37 -13.90 -8.69
CA TYR A 78 -2.67 -14.86 -7.85
C TYR A 78 -2.67 -14.50 -6.35
N ASN A 79 -2.51 -13.22 -5.99
CA ASN A 79 -2.43 -12.82 -4.58
C ASN A 79 -3.78 -12.78 -3.87
N THR A 80 -4.87 -12.36 -4.54
CA THR A 80 -6.20 -12.33 -3.93
C THR A 80 -6.63 -13.72 -3.47
N ARG A 81 -6.37 -14.76 -4.28
CA ARG A 81 -6.67 -16.15 -3.90
C ARG A 81 -5.85 -16.60 -2.69
N ARG A 82 -4.55 -16.27 -2.62
CA ARG A 82 -3.70 -16.63 -1.48
C ARG A 82 -4.10 -15.92 -0.20
N ILE A 83 -4.43 -14.63 -0.29
CA ILE A 83 -4.96 -13.85 0.84
C ILE A 83 -6.27 -14.46 1.32
N LEU A 84 -7.19 -14.80 0.40
CA LEU A 84 -8.46 -15.44 0.76
C LEU A 84 -8.23 -16.79 1.47
N VAL A 85 -7.36 -17.64 0.93
CA VAL A 85 -7.01 -18.94 1.55
C VAL A 85 -6.37 -18.75 2.93
N LEU A 86 -5.51 -17.74 3.11
CA LEU A 86 -4.90 -17.43 4.40
C LEU A 86 -5.95 -16.94 5.40
N CYS A 87 -6.82 -16.00 5.02
CA CYS A 87 -7.91 -15.49 5.85
C CYS A 87 -8.88 -16.62 6.25
N SER A 88 -9.25 -17.50 5.32
CA SER A 88 -10.06 -18.69 5.62
C SER A 88 -9.34 -19.65 6.57
N GLY A 89 -8.02 -19.82 6.41
CA GLY A 89 -7.19 -20.64 7.31
C GLY A 89 -7.17 -20.08 8.74
N VAL A 90 -6.94 -18.77 8.90
CA VAL A 90 -6.97 -18.10 10.22
C VAL A 90 -8.35 -18.20 10.84
N SER A 91 -9.41 -17.95 10.07
CA SER A 91 -10.80 -18.06 10.55
C SER A 91 -11.11 -19.48 11.04
N ARG A 92 -10.61 -20.50 10.34
CA ARG A 92 -10.77 -21.91 10.75
C ARG A 92 -10.04 -22.22 12.06
N ILE A 93 -8.83 -21.71 12.26
CA ILE A 93 -8.09 -21.88 13.52
C ILE A 93 -8.85 -21.21 14.69
N LEU A 94 -9.37 -20.00 14.47
CA LEU A 94 -10.17 -19.31 15.48
C LEU A 94 -11.43 -20.10 15.86
N LYS A 95 -12.08 -20.75 14.88
CA LYS A 95 -13.22 -21.63 15.12
C LYS A 95 -12.84 -22.91 15.85
N GLU A 96 -11.78 -23.59 15.44
CA GLU A 96 -11.37 -24.88 16.02
C GLU A 96 -10.79 -24.74 17.44
N VAL A 97 -10.02 -23.67 17.70
CA VAL A 97 -9.30 -23.50 18.99
C VAL A 97 -10.10 -22.70 20.00
N TYR A 98 -10.81 -21.66 19.54
CA TYR A 98 -11.50 -20.71 20.42
C TYR A 98 -13.03 -20.80 20.33
N ASN A 99 -13.57 -21.65 19.46
CA ASN A 99 -15.00 -21.78 19.19
C ASN A 99 -15.67 -20.44 18.80
N ILE A 100 -14.89 -19.55 18.18
CA ILE A 100 -15.36 -18.26 17.66
C ILE A 100 -15.75 -18.48 16.19
N ASP A 101 -17.05 -18.33 15.88
CA ASP A 101 -17.54 -18.38 14.51
C ASP A 101 -17.56 -16.97 13.91
N LEU A 102 -16.69 -16.73 12.92
CA LEU A 102 -16.62 -15.47 12.18
C LEU A 102 -17.53 -15.47 10.94
N THR A 103 -18.54 -16.33 10.90
CA THR A 103 -19.60 -16.26 9.89
C THR A 103 -20.08 -14.82 9.77
N GLU A 104 -19.93 -14.24 8.58
CA GLU A 104 -20.49 -12.95 8.21
C GLU A 104 -22.00 -13.00 8.41
N ASP A 105 -22.44 -12.64 9.60
CA ASP A 105 -23.84 -12.46 9.90
C ASP A 105 -24.00 -11.12 10.60
N ARG A 106 -23.87 -10.08 9.76
CA ARG A 106 -24.57 -8.79 9.76
C ARG A 106 -23.73 -7.76 9.01
N LEU A 107 -23.87 -7.76 7.70
CA LEU A 107 -23.91 -6.50 6.96
C LEU A 107 -25.15 -5.72 7.43
N ASP A 108 -25.10 -5.19 8.64
CA ASP A 108 -26.01 -4.13 9.06
C ASP A 108 -25.50 -2.85 8.38
N TYR A 109 -25.80 -2.75 7.09
CA TYR A 109 -25.92 -1.47 6.40
C TYR A 109 -27.10 -0.73 7.06
N SER A 110 -26.88 -0.26 8.29
CA SER A 110 -27.68 0.82 8.84
C SER A 110 -27.31 2.06 8.03
N ARG A 111 -28.33 2.54 7.34
CA ARG A 111 -28.36 3.75 6.50
C ARG A 111 -27.76 4.98 7.17
#